data_AF-A0A5B8BUX8-F1
#
_entry.id   AF-A0A5B8BUX8-F1
#
_cell.length_a   1.000
_cell.length_b   1.000
_cell.length_c   1.000
_cell.angle_alpha   90.00
_cell.angle_beta   90.00
_cell.angle_gamma   90.00
#
_symmetry.space_group_name_H-M   'P 1'
#
loop_
_entity.id
_entity.type
_entity.pdbx_description
1 polymer ?
#
loop_
_entity_poly.entity_id
_entity_poly.type
_entity_poly.pdbx_seq_one_letter_code
_entity_poly.pdbx_strand_id
1 'polypeptide(L)'
;MPPAARMSDFHACPMVTPGVPPIPHVGGPILPACSINVLTCNLPQARQTDMAFCVGPPDTIVFGSPSVLVNNLPAARMGDPCAHGGVITMGCPTVMIGLAYVPGSMLQSAANGVNPSGSVINCGHSIDAVLDRLDGTDPNATAPAHGDGSFSDIEARHGTTLQWGSSFQDAFDAVQAGGPGTRAIVGIGYSSGTASHVVVMANDGGTVGIVESQDWGPGNRREVITDAARANTRYNSDGGSNIGWGLVP
;
A
#
# COMPACT_ATOMS: atom_id res chain seq x y z
N MET A 1 9.46 -3.11 21.13
CA MET A 1 10.41 -2.51 20.19
C MET A 1 11.09 -3.65 19.45
N PRO A 2 11.02 -3.73 18.12
CA PRO A 2 11.62 -4.84 17.34
C PRO A 2 13.12 -4.63 17.04
N PRO A 3 13.87 -5.72 16.73
CA PRO A 3 15.25 -5.65 16.27
C PRO A 3 15.42 -4.79 15.02
N ALA A 4 16.46 -3.95 15.00
CA ALA A 4 16.84 -3.14 13.85
C ALA A 4 17.36 -4.00 12.69
N ALA A 5 16.81 -3.84 11.49
CA ALA A 5 17.20 -4.60 10.30
C ALA A 5 18.40 -3.97 9.59
N ARG A 6 19.22 -4.80 8.98
CA ARG A 6 20.50 -4.40 8.37
C ARG A 6 20.65 -5.05 7.01
N MET A 7 21.63 -4.59 6.26
CA MET A 7 22.14 -5.33 5.11
C MET A 7 22.34 -6.81 5.47
N SER A 8 21.99 -7.71 4.54
CA SER A 8 22.04 -9.17 4.69
C SER A 8 21.04 -9.83 5.64
N ASP A 9 20.29 -9.08 6.46
CA ASP A 9 19.14 -9.65 7.17
C ASP A 9 18.05 -10.05 6.13
N PHE A 10 17.29 -11.12 6.38
CA PHE A 10 16.39 -11.69 5.36
C PHE A 10 14.98 -11.12 5.44
N HIS A 11 14.26 -11.19 4.32
CA HIS A 11 12.80 -11.10 4.29
C HIS A 11 12.18 -12.44 3.85
N ALA A 12 10.91 -12.62 4.17
CA ALA A 12 10.07 -13.67 3.58
C ALA A 12 9.14 -13.01 2.57
N CYS A 13 8.96 -13.64 1.40
CA CYS A 13 8.11 -13.13 0.32
C CYS A 13 6.99 -14.13 0.02
N PRO A 14 5.70 -13.76 0.19
CA PRO A 14 4.57 -14.62 -0.13
C PRO A 14 4.09 -14.49 -1.58
N MET A 15 4.57 -13.48 -2.32
CA MET A 15 4.10 -13.18 -3.67
C MET A 15 4.36 -14.34 -4.63
N VAL A 16 3.46 -14.46 -5.60
CA VAL A 16 3.52 -15.47 -6.65
C VAL A 16 3.35 -14.76 -7.97
N THR A 17 4.31 -14.92 -8.88
CA THR A 17 4.15 -14.42 -10.24
C THR A 17 3.05 -15.24 -10.94
N PRO A 18 2.01 -14.60 -11.50
CA PRO A 18 0.96 -15.28 -12.25
C PRO A 18 1.52 -16.07 -13.45
N GLY A 19 1.07 -17.32 -13.64
CA GLY A 19 1.53 -18.20 -14.70
C GLY A 19 1.01 -19.63 -14.56
N VAL A 20 1.28 -20.50 -15.54
CA VAL A 20 0.94 -21.93 -15.49
C VAL A 20 2.19 -22.77 -15.79
N PRO A 21 2.84 -23.37 -14.76
CA PRO A 21 2.51 -23.27 -13.34
C PRO A 21 2.86 -21.88 -12.76
N PRO A 22 2.19 -21.46 -11.66
CA PRO A 22 2.55 -20.22 -10.95
C PRO A 22 3.96 -20.34 -10.36
N ILE A 23 4.70 -19.23 -10.31
CA ILE A 23 6.09 -19.20 -9.83
C ILE A 23 6.12 -18.50 -8.46
N PRO A 24 6.32 -19.25 -7.35
CA PRO A 24 6.44 -18.64 -6.03
C PRO A 24 7.72 -17.81 -5.91
N HIS A 25 7.61 -16.62 -5.34
CA HIS A 25 8.78 -15.86 -4.93
C HIS A 25 9.45 -16.53 -3.73
N VAL A 26 10.74 -16.27 -3.57
CA VAL A 26 11.50 -16.68 -2.38
C VAL A 26 12.29 -15.47 -1.90
N GLY A 27 11.97 -15.04 -0.68
CA GLY A 27 12.64 -13.90 -0.05
C GLY A 27 14.09 -14.22 0.30
N GLY A 28 14.93 -13.20 0.24
CA GLY A 28 16.36 -13.29 0.51
C GLY A 28 16.88 -12.07 1.26
N PRO A 29 18.22 -11.88 1.27
CA PRO A 29 18.85 -10.84 2.05
C PRO A 29 18.50 -9.44 1.56
N ILE A 30 18.44 -8.48 2.49
CA ILE A 30 18.45 -7.04 2.19
C ILE A 30 19.74 -6.70 1.44
N LEU A 31 19.59 -6.02 0.31
CA LEU A 31 20.63 -5.70 -0.66
C LEU A 31 21.38 -4.41 -0.29
N PRO A 32 22.63 -4.25 -0.75
CA PRO A 32 23.33 -2.97 -0.73
C PRO A 32 22.59 -1.86 -1.48
N ALA A 33 22.77 -0.58 -1.11
CA ALA A 33 23.77 -0.06 -0.17
C ALA A 33 23.30 0.06 1.29
N CYS A 34 21.99 0.07 1.56
CA CYS A 34 21.42 0.52 2.84
C CYS A 34 22.03 1.87 3.30
N SER A 35 22.15 2.11 4.61
CA SER A 35 22.90 3.26 5.14
C SER A 35 24.42 2.99 5.19
N ILE A 36 25.18 3.66 4.33
CA ILE A 36 26.65 3.50 4.26
C ILE A 36 27.43 4.09 5.44
N ASN A 37 26.79 4.91 6.28
CA ASN A 37 27.41 5.67 7.37
C ASN A 37 26.77 5.41 8.74
N VAL A 38 25.59 4.80 8.80
CA VAL A 38 24.95 4.38 10.05
C VAL A 38 24.97 2.87 10.11
N LEU A 39 25.80 2.34 11.00
CA LEU A 39 25.99 0.91 11.17
C LEU A 39 25.25 0.43 12.42
N THR A 40 24.52 -0.66 12.27
CA THR A 40 23.93 -1.41 13.37
C THR A 40 24.65 -2.74 13.45
N CYS A 41 25.28 -3.03 14.59
CA CYS A 41 26.02 -4.28 14.77
C CYS A 41 27.03 -4.54 13.64
N ASN A 42 27.78 -3.49 13.26
CA ASN A 42 28.81 -3.47 12.23
C ASN A 42 28.34 -3.74 10.78
N LEU A 43 27.03 -3.67 10.51
CA LEU A 43 26.48 -3.72 9.15
C LEU A 43 25.64 -2.47 8.85
N PRO A 44 25.60 -2.02 7.59
CA PRO A 44 24.72 -0.92 7.15
C PRO A 44 23.27 -1.11 7.61
N GLN A 45 22.72 -0.10 8.30
CA GLN A 45 21.33 -0.09 8.77
C GLN A 45 20.36 0.03 7.57
N ALA A 46 19.40 -0.88 7.47
CA ALA A 46 18.37 -0.84 6.45
C ALA A 46 17.31 0.21 6.79
N ARG A 47 16.65 0.72 5.76
CA ARG A 47 15.67 1.81 5.80
C ARG A 47 14.50 1.47 4.89
N GLN A 48 13.39 2.19 5.08
CA GLN A 48 12.35 2.28 4.06
C GLN A 48 13.00 2.65 2.71
N THR A 49 12.48 2.05 1.63
CA THR A 49 12.95 2.11 0.24
C THR A 49 14.24 1.34 -0.09
N ASP A 50 14.97 0.80 0.89
CA ASP A 50 16.06 -0.14 0.59
C ASP A 50 15.48 -1.46 0.05
N MET A 51 16.20 -2.11 -0.87
CA MET A 51 15.72 -3.31 -1.57
C MET A 51 16.18 -4.61 -0.90
N ALA A 52 15.44 -5.69 -1.12
CA ALA A 52 15.79 -7.04 -0.72
C ALA A 52 15.75 -8.01 -1.91
N PHE A 53 16.65 -8.99 -1.91
CA PHE A 53 16.72 -9.99 -2.96
C PHE A 53 15.46 -10.86 -2.95
N CYS A 54 14.86 -11.09 -4.11
CA CYS A 54 13.76 -12.01 -4.26
C CYS A 54 13.98 -12.92 -5.49
N VAL A 55 13.46 -14.15 -5.46
CA VAL A 55 13.29 -14.97 -6.67
C VAL A 55 12.09 -14.43 -7.46
N GLY A 56 12.34 -13.30 -8.13
CA GLY A 56 11.40 -12.40 -8.79
C GLY A 56 12.12 -11.07 -9.05
N PRO A 57 11.40 -9.96 -9.33
CA PRO A 57 11.96 -8.63 -9.16
C PRO A 57 12.49 -8.43 -7.72
N PRO A 58 13.45 -7.53 -7.45
CA PRO A 58 13.79 -7.16 -6.08
C PRO A 58 12.57 -6.66 -5.31
N ASP A 59 12.44 -7.03 -4.04
CA ASP A 59 11.39 -6.54 -3.14
C ASP A 59 11.85 -5.23 -2.49
N THR A 60 10.93 -4.33 -2.17
CA THR A 60 11.23 -3.04 -1.55
C THR A 60 10.74 -3.04 -0.12
N ILE A 61 11.54 -2.52 0.82
CA ILE A 61 11.06 -2.28 2.19
C ILE A 61 10.11 -1.08 2.18
N VAL A 62 8.83 -1.30 2.47
CA VAL A 62 7.80 -0.26 2.32
C VAL A 62 7.46 0.45 3.62
N PHE A 63 7.93 -0.05 4.75
CA PHE A 63 7.79 0.62 6.04
C PHE A 63 9.06 0.59 6.88
N GLY A 64 9.14 1.53 7.82
CA GLY A 64 10.18 1.59 8.81
C GLY A 64 9.67 2.34 10.04
N SER A 65 10.53 2.51 11.04
CA SER A 65 10.18 3.24 12.26
C SER A 65 9.86 4.72 11.98
N PRO A 66 8.63 5.20 12.24
CA PRO A 66 8.30 6.62 12.05
C PRO A 66 9.03 7.52 13.05
N SER A 67 9.52 6.98 14.16
CA SER A 67 10.23 7.73 15.20
C SER A 67 11.76 7.60 15.15
N VAL A 68 12.30 6.78 14.24
CA VAL A 68 13.75 6.56 14.13
C VAL A 68 14.14 6.71 12.67
N LEU A 69 14.80 7.82 12.36
CA LEU A 69 15.24 8.13 11.00
C LEU A 69 16.73 7.85 10.86
N VAL A 70 17.09 7.25 9.73
CA VAL A 70 18.48 6.99 9.33
C VAL A 70 18.65 7.57 7.94
N ASN A 71 19.51 8.57 7.81
CA ASN A 71 19.65 9.36 6.58
C ASN A 71 18.30 9.87 6.06
N ASN A 72 17.50 10.46 6.96
CA ASN A 72 16.16 11.01 6.71
C ASN A 72 15.09 10.02 6.22
N LEU A 73 15.36 8.71 6.25
CA LEU A 73 14.37 7.68 5.95
C LEU A 73 14.04 6.88 7.21
N PRO A 74 12.78 6.44 7.41
CA PRO A 74 12.42 5.53 8.50
C PRO A 74 13.31 4.29 8.53
N ALA A 75 13.87 3.98 9.69
CA ALA A 75 14.77 2.83 9.87
C ALA A 75 13.99 1.51 9.86
N ALA A 76 14.41 0.57 9.02
CA ALA A 76 13.76 -0.74 8.89
C ALA A 76 14.10 -1.69 10.03
N ARG A 77 13.17 -2.58 10.35
CA ARG A 77 13.20 -3.48 11.51
C ARG A 77 12.62 -4.84 11.14
N MET A 78 12.93 -5.83 11.95
CA MET A 78 12.24 -7.12 11.88
C MET A 78 10.73 -6.91 12.04
N GLY A 79 9.96 -7.47 11.12
CA GLY A 79 8.51 -7.36 11.03
C GLY A 79 8.02 -6.18 10.18
N ASP A 80 8.88 -5.28 9.71
CA ASP A 80 8.44 -4.24 8.78
C ASP A 80 8.11 -4.87 7.42
N PRO A 81 6.99 -4.48 6.79
CA PRO A 81 6.53 -5.02 5.52
C PRO A 81 7.43 -4.65 4.34
N CYS A 82 7.37 -5.52 3.33
CA CYS A 82 7.94 -5.32 2.00
C CYS A 82 6.83 -5.29 0.93
N ALA A 83 7.11 -4.71 -0.24
CA ALA A 83 6.15 -4.44 -1.31
C ALA A 83 5.47 -5.71 -1.83
N HIS A 84 6.18 -6.84 -1.82
CA HIS A 84 5.61 -8.13 -2.21
C HIS A 84 4.71 -8.77 -1.15
N GLY A 85 4.26 -8.01 -0.14
CA GLY A 85 3.43 -8.50 0.97
C GLY A 85 4.20 -9.25 2.05
N GLY A 86 5.51 -9.36 1.87
CA GLY A 86 6.43 -9.99 2.80
C GLY A 86 6.72 -9.14 4.03
N VAL A 87 7.55 -9.69 4.92
CA VAL A 87 8.13 -8.94 6.04
C VAL A 87 9.61 -9.28 6.20
N ILE A 88 10.36 -8.35 6.78
CA ILE A 88 11.71 -8.61 7.23
C ILE A 88 11.67 -9.62 8.39
N THR A 89 12.38 -10.74 8.26
CA THR A 89 12.35 -11.86 9.22
C THR A 89 13.55 -11.88 10.16
N MET A 90 14.57 -11.07 9.92
CA MET A 90 15.76 -10.97 10.77
C MET A 90 16.16 -9.52 11.09
N GLY A 91 16.89 -9.33 12.17
CA GLY A 91 17.46 -8.06 12.59
C GLY A 91 18.56 -8.25 13.63
N CYS A 92 19.23 -7.19 14.05
CA CYS A 92 20.25 -7.31 15.09
C CYS A 92 19.61 -7.58 16.47
N PRO A 93 19.89 -8.72 17.12
CA PRO A 93 19.23 -9.11 18.37
C PRO A 93 19.55 -8.22 19.57
N THR A 94 20.59 -7.38 19.48
CA THR A 94 21.04 -6.49 20.56
C THR A 94 20.65 -5.03 20.35
N VAL A 95 20.04 -4.67 19.21
CA VAL A 95 19.65 -3.28 18.92
C VAL A 95 18.18 -3.23 18.57
N MET A 96 17.38 -2.69 19.50
CA MET A 96 15.92 -2.57 19.37
C MET A 96 15.56 -1.11 19.11
N ILE A 97 14.76 -0.83 18.08
CA ILE A 97 14.42 0.54 17.69
C ILE A 97 12.91 0.71 17.43
N GLY A 98 12.37 1.87 17.75
CA GLY A 98 11.01 2.27 17.38
C GLY A 98 9.87 1.38 17.90
N LEU A 99 8.67 1.58 17.33
CA LEU A 99 7.43 0.88 17.66
C LEU A 99 7.14 -0.26 16.68
N ALA A 100 6.59 -1.40 17.11
CA ALA A 100 6.26 -2.48 16.17
C ALA A 100 5.34 -1.98 15.03
N TYR A 101 5.52 -2.52 13.83
CA TYR A 101 4.55 -2.35 12.74
C TYR A 101 3.18 -2.89 13.18
N VAL A 102 2.13 -2.18 12.77
CA VAL A 102 0.73 -2.54 13.05
C VAL A 102 0.03 -2.75 11.70
N PRO A 103 -0.57 -3.92 11.43
CA PRO A 103 -1.37 -4.14 10.22
C PRO A 103 -2.41 -3.04 10.00
N GLY A 104 -2.48 -2.51 8.78
CA GLY A 104 -3.33 -1.37 8.40
C GLY A 104 -2.70 0.02 8.61
N SER A 105 -1.54 0.12 9.27
CA SER A 105 -0.88 1.41 9.50
C SER A 105 -0.37 2.09 8.22
N MET A 106 -0.03 1.32 7.17
CA MET A 106 0.34 1.89 5.87
C MET A 106 -0.87 2.52 5.18
N LEU A 107 -2.01 1.83 5.21
CA LEU A 107 -3.28 2.34 4.67
C LEU A 107 -3.64 3.67 5.35
N GLN A 108 -3.49 3.72 6.68
CA GLN A 108 -3.81 4.91 7.45
C GLN A 108 -2.83 6.06 7.19
N SER A 109 -1.55 5.75 7.02
CA SER A 109 -0.53 6.73 6.62
C SER A 109 -0.83 7.33 5.25
N ALA A 110 -1.19 6.48 4.28
CA ALA A 110 -1.58 6.91 2.94
C ALA A 110 -2.84 7.80 2.97
N ALA A 111 -3.93 7.35 3.61
CA ALA A 111 -5.18 8.10 3.73
C ALA A 111 -4.96 9.52 4.30
N ASN A 112 -4.05 9.65 5.28
CA ASN A 112 -3.77 10.92 5.93
C ASN A 112 -2.88 11.87 5.14
N GLY A 113 -1.93 11.34 4.36
CA GLY A 113 -0.85 12.15 3.82
C GLY A 113 -0.87 12.37 2.31
N VAL A 114 -1.60 11.58 1.52
CA VAL A 114 -1.59 11.71 0.05
C VAL A 114 -2.31 12.96 -0.44
N ASN A 115 -3.28 13.50 0.31
CA ASN A 115 -4.06 14.68 -0.10
C ASN A 115 -3.89 15.86 0.87
N PRO A 116 -2.69 16.45 0.97
CA PRO A 116 -2.43 17.55 1.91
C PRO A 116 -3.19 18.83 1.56
N SER A 117 -3.60 18.99 0.30
CA SER A 117 -4.38 20.15 -0.17
C SER A 117 -5.84 20.11 0.27
N GLY A 118 -6.36 18.94 0.66
CA GLY A 118 -7.78 18.73 0.95
C GLY A 118 -8.67 18.85 -0.29
N SER A 119 -8.12 18.62 -1.49
CA SER A 119 -8.91 18.62 -2.72
C SER A 119 -9.95 17.49 -2.69
N VAL A 120 -11.13 17.77 -3.26
CA VAL A 120 -12.23 16.79 -3.38
C VAL A 120 -12.46 16.34 -4.83
N ILE A 121 -11.52 16.67 -5.73
CA ILE A 121 -11.63 16.40 -7.16
C ILE A 121 -10.44 15.60 -7.72
N ASN A 122 -9.47 15.24 -6.88
CA ASN A 122 -8.21 14.63 -7.28
C ASN A 122 -8.16 13.10 -7.10
N CYS A 123 -9.30 12.41 -7.10
CA CYS A 123 -9.36 11.00 -6.72
C CYS A 123 -8.54 10.09 -7.66
N GLY A 124 -8.48 10.40 -8.96
CA GLY A 124 -7.60 9.70 -9.90
C GLY A 124 -6.12 9.85 -9.56
N HIS A 125 -5.65 11.07 -9.29
CA HIS A 125 -4.27 11.31 -8.85
C HIS A 125 -3.95 10.72 -7.48
N SER A 126 -4.96 10.58 -6.60
CA SER A 126 -4.80 9.88 -5.33
C SER A 126 -4.48 8.40 -5.53
N ILE A 127 -4.87 7.78 -6.65
CA ILE A 127 -4.51 6.38 -6.93
C ILE A 127 -2.99 6.25 -7.09
N ASP A 128 -2.40 7.08 -7.95
CA ASP A 128 -0.96 7.12 -8.20
C ASP A 128 -0.19 7.29 -6.87
N ALA A 129 -0.53 8.31 -6.09
CA ALA A 129 0.15 8.63 -4.84
C ALA A 129 -0.04 7.59 -3.74
N VAL A 130 -1.22 6.92 -3.67
CA VAL A 130 -1.43 5.84 -2.70
C VAL A 130 -0.59 4.63 -3.08
N LEU A 131 -0.61 4.21 -4.35
CA LEU A 131 0.17 3.06 -4.80
C LEU A 131 1.67 3.31 -4.64
N ASP A 132 2.16 4.50 -4.96
CA ASP A 132 3.58 4.85 -4.77
C ASP A 132 4.03 4.72 -3.30
N ARG A 133 3.16 5.11 -2.36
CA ARG A 133 3.44 4.97 -0.93
C ARG A 133 3.38 3.52 -0.45
N LEU A 134 2.42 2.74 -0.95
CA LEU A 134 2.27 1.34 -0.59
C LEU A 134 3.39 0.47 -1.16
N ASP A 135 3.91 0.82 -2.34
CA ASP A 135 5.01 0.13 -3.03
C ASP A 135 6.39 0.60 -2.54
N GLY A 136 6.41 1.72 -1.81
CA GLY A 136 7.64 2.34 -1.31
C GLY A 136 8.47 3.01 -2.41
N THR A 137 7.92 3.25 -3.60
CA THR A 137 8.58 3.97 -4.69
C THR A 137 8.73 5.45 -4.35
N ASP A 138 7.70 6.05 -3.73
CA ASP A 138 7.75 7.38 -3.12
C ASP A 138 6.91 7.40 -1.82
N PRO A 139 7.55 7.27 -0.64
CA PRO A 139 6.84 7.30 0.65
C PRO A 139 6.19 8.65 0.97
N ASN A 140 6.56 9.71 0.24
CA ASN A 140 6.03 11.05 0.41
C ASN A 140 5.08 11.48 -0.72
N ALA A 141 4.72 10.58 -1.64
CA ALA A 141 3.91 10.92 -2.81
C ALA A 141 2.63 11.68 -2.44
N THR A 142 2.25 12.71 -3.19
CA THR A 142 1.03 13.49 -2.93
C THR A 142 0.25 13.72 -4.22
N ALA A 143 -1.07 13.73 -4.11
CA ALA A 143 -1.98 14.00 -5.20
C ALA A 143 -2.12 15.51 -5.42
N PRO A 144 -1.87 16.04 -6.62
CA PRO A 144 -2.09 17.45 -6.94
C PRO A 144 -3.58 17.83 -6.85
N ALA A 145 -3.87 19.12 -6.68
CA ALA A 145 -5.21 19.65 -6.40
C ALA A 145 -6.05 19.94 -7.67
N HIS A 146 -6.11 18.99 -8.60
CA HIS A 146 -6.93 19.12 -9.81
C HIS A 146 -7.51 17.75 -10.22
N GLY A 147 -8.45 17.78 -11.17
CA GLY A 147 -9.02 16.57 -11.74
C GLY A 147 -7.99 15.73 -12.49
N ASP A 148 -8.29 14.45 -12.63
CA ASP A 148 -7.53 13.50 -13.45
C ASP A 148 -8.35 13.07 -14.68
N GLY A 149 -7.82 12.11 -15.44
CA GLY A 149 -8.46 11.49 -16.59
C GLY A 149 -9.57 10.50 -16.26
N SER A 150 -9.87 9.65 -17.24
CA SER A 150 -10.91 8.64 -17.20
C SER A 150 -10.49 7.37 -16.45
N PHE A 151 -11.46 6.50 -16.13
CA PHE A 151 -11.14 5.16 -15.61
C PHE A 151 -10.19 4.38 -16.54
N SER A 152 -10.35 4.51 -17.87
CA SER A 152 -9.46 3.86 -18.83
C SER A 152 -8.03 4.39 -18.81
N ASP A 153 -7.85 5.68 -18.50
CA ASP A 153 -6.50 6.24 -18.34
C ASP A 153 -5.83 5.67 -17.09
N ILE A 154 -6.58 5.56 -15.99
CA ILE A 154 -6.12 4.96 -14.73
C ILE A 154 -5.80 3.47 -14.91
N GLU A 155 -6.67 2.71 -15.58
CA GLU A 155 -6.46 1.30 -15.93
C GLU A 155 -5.15 1.11 -16.71
N ALA A 156 -4.91 1.95 -17.72
CA ALA A 156 -3.71 1.90 -18.53
C ALA A 156 -2.44 2.24 -17.73
N ARG A 157 -2.49 3.24 -16.84
CA ARG A 157 -1.35 3.63 -15.98
C ARG A 157 -0.94 2.52 -15.01
N HIS A 158 -1.89 1.76 -14.47
CA HIS A 158 -1.63 0.76 -13.44
C HIS A 158 -1.73 -0.69 -13.93
N GLY A 159 -1.87 -0.91 -15.25
CA GLY A 159 -1.93 -2.25 -15.82
C GLY A 159 -3.08 -3.09 -15.27
N THR A 160 -4.22 -2.47 -14.99
CA THR A 160 -5.42 -3.14 -14.45
C THR A 160 -6.60 -3.03 -15.39
N THR A 161 -7.69 -3.73 -15.09
CA THR A 161 -8.97 -3.61 -15.80
C THR A 161 -10.11 -3.78 -14.79
N LEU A 162 -10.98 -2.79 -14.72
CA LEU A 162 -12.10 -2.73 -13.80
C LEU A 162 -13.27 -3.58 -14.32
N GLN A 163 -13.63 -4.60 -13.54
CA GLN A 163 -14.79 -5.43 -13.79
C GLN A 163 -16.02 -4.81 -13.12
N TRP A 164 -16.78 -4.06 -13.92
CA TRP A 164 -18.01 -3.39 -13.49
C TRP A 164 -19.18 -4.35 -13.20
N GLY A 165 -20.16 -3.88 -12.43
CA GLY A 165 -21.31 -4.69 -12.00
C GLY A 165 -21.03 -5.57 -10.78
N SER A 166 -19.97 -5.25 -10.03
CA SER A 166 -19.55 -5.98 -8.82
C SER A 166 -20.12 -5.34 -7.56
N SER A 167 -19.88 -5.96 -6.39
CA SER A 167 -20.10 -5.35 -5.08
C SER A 167 -18.77 -4.95 -4.41
N PHE A 168 -18.83 -4.09 -3.39
CA PHE A 168 -17.67 -3.84 -2.54
C PHE A 168 -17.20 -5.12 -1.84
N GLN A 169 -18.12 -6.01 -1.44
CA GLN A 169 -17.76 -7.27 -0.78
C GLN A 169 -16.89 -8.15 -1.68
N ASP A 170 -17.21 -8.24 -2.97
CA ASP A 170 -16.42 -9.02 -3.93
C ASP A 170 -14.98 -8.48 -4.02
N ALA A 171 -14.81 -7.16 -4.01
CA ALA A 171 -13.50 -6.53 -4.01
C ALA A 171 -12.73 -6.81 -2.70
N PHE A 172 -13.38 -6.70 -1.54
CA PHE A 172 -12.78 -7.04 -0.24
C PHE A 172 -12.33 -8.50 -0.19
N ASP A 173 -13.19 -9.42 -0.64
CA ASP A 173 -12.90 -10.85 -0.63
C ASP A 173 -11.74 -11.19 -1.56
N ALA A 174 -11.67 -10.57 -2.75
CA ALA A 174 -10.57 -10.76 -3.69
C ALA A 174 -9.23 -10.27 -3.13
N VAL A 175 -9.20 -9.08 -2.53
CA VAL A 175 -7.99 -8.51 -1.92
C VAL A 175 -7.58 -9.30 -0.66
N GLN A 176 -8.54 -9.78 0.11
CA GLN A 176 -8.28 -10.66 1.25
C GLN A 176 -7.69 -12.00 0.81
N ALA A 177 -8.23 -12.60 -0.25
CA ALA A 177 -7.80 -13.88 -0.79
C ALA A 177 -6.39 -13.82 -1.41
N GLY A 178 -6.01 -12.68 -2.00
CA GLY A 178 -4.64 -12.46 -2.48
C GLY A 178 -3.61 -12.36 -1.34
N GLY A 179 -4.04 -12.07 -0.12
CA GLY A 179 -3.17 -11.95 1.05
C GLY A 179 -2.41 -10.62 1.13
N PRO A 180 -1.53 -10.44 2.13
CA PRO A 180 -0.78 -9.20 2.33
C PRO A 180 -0.05 -8.74 1.06
N GLY A 181 0.01 -7.43 0.82
CA GLY A 181 0.58 -6.82 -0.38
C GLY A 181 -0.36 -6.76 -1.58
N THR A 182 -1.49 -7.47 -1.55
CA THR A 182 -2.49 -7.40 -2.62
C THR A 182 -3.15 -6.02 -2.65
N ARG A 183 -3.27 -5.45 -3.86
CA ARG A 183 -3.84 -4.13 -4.11
C ARG A 183 -4.85 -4.22 -5.24
N ALA A 184 -5.86 -3.36 -5.19
CA ALA A 184 -6.88 -3.22 -6.21
C ALA A 184 -7.26 -1.76 -6.37
N ILE A 185 -7.67 -1.39 -7.58
CA ILE A 185 -8.35 -0.12 -7.84
C ILE A 185 -9.84 -0.41 -7.86
N VAL A 186 -10.62 0.41 -7.16
CA VAL A 186 -12.08 0.33 -7.10
C VAL A 186 -12.66 1.61 -7.68
N GLY A 187 -13.38 1.47 -8.78
CA GLY A 187 -14.14 2.53 -9.43
C GLY A 187 -15.59 2.54 -8.97
N ILE A 188 -16.12 3.75 -8.79
CA ILE A 188 -17.51 4.02 -8.41
C ILE A 188 -18.12 4.91 -9.48
N GLY A 189 -19.04 4.37 -10.28
CA GLY A 189 -19.92 5.16 -11.14
C GLY A 189 -21.20 5.48 -10.39
N TYR A 190 -21.39 6.72 -9.95
CA TYR A 190 -22.58 7.09 -9.18
C TYR A 190 -23.84 7.01 -10.05
N SER A 191 -24.94 6.59 -9.42
CA SER A 191 -26.27 6.43 -10.05
C SER A 191 -26.77 7.68 -10.78
N SER A 192 -26.34 8.87 -10.37
CA SER A 192 -26.69 10.14 -11.02
C SER A 192 -26.16 10.25 -12.45
N GLY A 193 -25.14 9.46 -12.81
CA GLY A 193 -24.47 9.48 -14.12
C GLY A 193 -23.63 10.72 -14.39
N THR A 194 -23.53 11.65 -13.43
CA THR A 194 -22.85 12.94 -13.59
C THR A 194 -21.52 13.04 -12.83
N ALA A 195 -21.22 12.05 -11.99
CA ALA A 195 -20.01 12.00 -11.19
C ALA A 195 -19.53 10.56 -11.04
N SER A 196 -18.24 10.41 -10.77
CA SER A 196 -17.61 9.14 -10.45
C SER A 196 -16.54 9.35 -9.39
N HIS A 197 -16.12 8.26 -8.75
CA HIS A 197 -15.03 8.27 -7.78
C HIS A 197 -14.16 7.04 -7.97
N VAL A 198 -12.93 7.10 -7.47
CA VAL A 198 -11.98 6.00 -7.55
C VAL A 198 -11.12 5.97 -6.30
N VAL A 199 -10.83 4.78 -5.80
CA VAL A 199 -10.04 4.56 -4.59
C VAL A 199 -9.15 3.32 -4.74
N VAL A 200 -8.08 3.26 -3.94
CA VAL A 200 -7.27 2.06 -3.79
C VAL A 200 -7.80 1.23 -2.64
N MET A 201 -7.95 -0.07 -2.83
CA MET A 201 -8.12 -1.06 -1.77
C MET A 201 -6.84 -1.90 -1.68
N ALA A 202 -6.36 -2.15 -0.46
CA ALA A 202 -5.15 -2.96 -0.30
C ALA A 202 -5.18 -3.79 0.99
N ASN A 203 -4.38 -4.84 1.01
CA ASN A 203 -4.14 -5.72 2.14
C ASN A 203 -2.79 -5.38 2.79
N ASP A 204 -2.84 -4.64 3.90
CA ASP A 204 -1.66 -4.23 4.65
C ASP A 204 -1.47 -5.12 5.88
N GLY A 205 -0.58 -6.11 5.74
CA GLY A 205 -0.23 -7.03 6.83
C GLY A 205 -1.40 -7.91 7.32
N GLY A 206 -2.37 -8.17 6.45
CA GLY A 206 -3.60 -8.93 6.77
C GLY A 206 -4.83 -8.04 6.99
N THR A 207 -4.65 -6.72 7.12
CA THR A 207 -5.77 -5.77 7.21
C THR A 207 -6.13 -5.29 5.81
N VAL A 208 -7.33 -5.65 5.33
CA VAL A 208 -7.87 -5.12 4.07
C VAL A 208 -8.62 -3.82 4.32
N GLY A 209 -8.34 -2.79 3.51
CA GLY A 209 -9.09 -1.55 3.58
C GLY A 209 -8.99 -0.70 2.32
N ILE A 210 -10.03 0.11 2.10
CA ILE A 210 -10.05 1.18 1.11
C ILE A 210 -9.35 2.40 1.71
N VAL A 211 -8.42 2.98 0.98
CA VAL A 211 -7.72 4.21 1.32
C VAL A 211 -8.48 5.40 0.75
N GLU A 212 -9.27 6.07 1.58
CA GLU A 212 -9.95 7.31 1.22
C GLU A 212 -9.18 8.52 1.75
N SER A 213 -8.68 9.33 0.82
CA SER A 213 -7.86 10.50 1.12
C SER A 213 -8.61 11.83 1.00
N GLN A 214 -9.80 11.82 0.43
CA GLN A 214 -10.65 13.00 0.33
C GLN A 214 -11.58 13.11 1.55
N ASP A 215 -11.66 14.33 2.07
CA ASP A 215 -12.59 14.68 3.14
C ASP A 215 -13.79 15.42 2.52
N TRP A 216 -14.96 14.78 2.54
CA TRP A 216 -16.22 15.35 2.06
C TRP A 216 -17.08 15.88 3.20
N GLY A 217 -16.51 16.08 4.38
CA GLY A 217 -17.17 16.63 5.55
C GLY A 217 -17.69 15.58 6.53
N PRO A 218 -18.56 15.99 7.47
CA PRO A 218 -19.07 15.13 8.54
C PRO A 218 -19.70 13.85 8.00
N GLY A 219 -19.29 12.71 8.55
CA GLY A 219 -19.75 11.39 8.11
C GLY A 219 -19.02 10.83 6.89
N ASN A 220 -18.24 11.64 6.15
CA ASN A 220 -17.45 11.23 4.98
C ASN A 220 -16.04 11.86 4.99
N ARG A 221 -15.38 11.84 6.15
CA ARG A 221 -13.99 12.29 6.28
C ARG A 221 -13.01 11.35 5.57
N ARG A 222 -11.76 11.78 5.40
CA ARG A 222 -10.67 10.84 5.04
C ARG A 222 -10.59 9.72 6.08
N GLU A 223 -10.45 8.49 5.63
CA GLU A 223 -10.48 7.31 6.50
C GLU A 223 -9.91 6.09 5.77
N VAL A 224 -9.57 5.05 6.54
CA VAL A 224 -9.42 3.70 5.99
C VAL A 224 -10.72 2.96 6.25
N ILE A 225 -11.38 2.50 5.19
CA ILE A 225 -12.63 1.75 5.31
C ILE A 225 -12.28 0.26 5.25
N THR A 226 -12.42 -0.44 6.38
CA THR A 226 -12.09 -1.87 6.51
C THR A 226 -13.33 -2.77 6.43
N ASP A 227 -14.48 -2.20 6.07
CA ASP A 227 -15.77 -2.89 6.08
C ASP A 227 -16.60 -2.51 4.83
N ALA A 228 -17.15 -3.52 4.15
CA ALA A 228 -17.91 -3.33 2.92
C ALA A 228 -19.25 -2.61 3.14
N ALA A 229 -19.89 -2.75 4.31
CA ALA A 229 -21.13 -2.05 4.61
C ALA A 229 -20.87 -0.54 4.83
N ARG A 230 -19.74 -0.19 5.46
CA ARG A 230 -19.27 1.20 5.54
C ARG A 230 -18.95 1.77 4.14
N ALA A 231 -18.31 0.99 3.28
CA ALA A 231 -18.05 1.41 1.89
C ALA A 231 -19.35 1.68 1.12
N ASN A 232 -20.36 0.79 1.25
CA ASN A 232 -21.68 1.02 0.66
C ASN A 232 -22.35 2.27 1.22
N THR A 233 -22.32 2.48 2.53
CA THR A 233 -22.90 3.68 3.16
C THR A 233 -22.28 4.97 2.60
N ARG A 234 -20.99 4.94 2.27
CA ARG A 234 -20.27 6.10 1.75
C ARG A 234 -20.51 6.32 0.25
N TYR A 235 -20.36 5.28 -0.56
CA TYR A 235 -20.25 5.39 -2.01
C TYR A 235 -21.49 4.90 -2.78
N ASN A 236 -22.40 4.22 -2.10
CA ASN A 236 -23.56 3.55 -2.69
C ASN A 236 -24.79 3.68 -1.77
N SER A 237 -24.98 4.87 -1.18
CA SER A 237 -26.01 5.09 -0.16
C SER A 237 -27.44 4.95 -0.67
N ASP A 238 -27.65 5.13 -1.98
CA ASP A 238 -28.92 4.91 -2.67
C ASP A 238 -29.07 3.51 -3.28
N GLY A 239 -28.02 2.68 -3.20
CA GLY A 239 -27.97 1.33 -3.77
C GLY A 239 -27.86 1.29 -5.30
N GLY A 240 -27.68 2.43 -5.97
CA GLY A 240 -27.69 2.54 -7.43
C GLY A 240 -26.32 2.73 -8.08
N SER A 241 -25.24 2.88 -7.31
CA SER A 241 -23.88 3.05 -7.84
C SER A 241 -23.40 1.76 -8.52
N ASN A 242 -22.83 1.91 -9.72
CA ASN A 242 -22.15 0.82 -10.41
C ASN A 242 -20.72 0.72 -9.90
N ILE A 243 -20.36 -0.41 -9.28
CA ILE A 243 -19.04 -0.64 -8.70
C ILE A 243 -18.22 -1.51 -9.65
N GLY A 244 -17.00 -1.09 -9.93
CA GLY A 244 -16.01 -1.85 -10.68
C GLY A 244 -14.73 -1.98 -9.88
N TRP A 245 -14.01 -3.08 -10.03
CA TRP A 245 -12.71 -3.25 -9.39
C TRP A 245 -11.77 -4.11 -10.24
N GLY A 246 -10.48 -3.95 -10.04
CA GLY A 246 -9.44 -4.73 -10.69
C GLY A 246 -8.19 -4.80 -9.82
N LEU A 247 -7.54 -5.97 -9.78
CA LEU A 247 -6.27 -6.12 -9.07
C LEU A 247 -5.17 -5.32 -9.77
N VAL A 248 -4.29 -4.73 -8.98
CA VAL A 248 -3.07 -4.07 -9.45
C VAL A 248 -1.93 -5.08 -9.36
N PRO A 249 -1.22 -5.36 -10.47
CA PRO A 249 -0.10 -6.30 -10.49
C PRO A 249 1.11 -5.84 -9.68
#